data_AF-A0A1V4L168-F1
#
_entry.id   AF-A0A1V4L168-F1
#
_cell.length_a   1.000
_cell.length_b   1.000
_cell.length_c   1.000
_cell.angle_alpha   90.00
_cell.angle_beta   90.00
_cell.angle_gamma   90.00
#
_symmetry.space_group_name_H-M   'P 1'
#
loop_
_entity.id
_entity.type
_entity.pdbx_description
1 polymer ?
#
loop_
_entity_poly.entity_id
_entity_poly.type
_entity_poly.pdbx_seq_one_letter_code
_entity_poly.pdbx_strand_id
1 'polypeptide(L)'
;MALFILVISFLFFASVMFHWRTGEDAEGQVYTLPTQSICEQLLTFPPHTIAGEPPPSPGDVFFVETSEQINPSYLFTCSVESAARVHPGTRVVVLMNGLAKGNVSLPSHWAFSLLSCFLNVEIRPLDLAELFSGTPLAKWYSQPEHQKGRYYLAHLSDACRITIMWKFGGIYLDTDFIVLKNLKNLTNALGLQTHDELNGAFLVLQIQA
;
A
#
# COMPACT_ATOMS: atom_id res chain seq x y z
N MET A 1 14.68 24.68 -47.38
CA MET A 1 14.21 23.35 -46.93
C MET A 1 15.17 22.69 -45.95
N ALA A 2 16.45 22.47 -46.27
CA ALA A 2 17.42 21.83 -45.36
C ALA A 2 17.65 22.57 -44.03
N LEU A 3 17.76 23.91 -44.05
CA LEU A 3 17.96 24.72 -42.84
C LEU A 3 16.77 24.64 -41.86
N PHE A 4 15.56 24.56 -42.40
CA PHE A 4 14.34 24.47 -41.59
C PHE A 4 14.23 23.12 -40.88
N ILE A 5 14.62 22.04 -41.56
CA ILE A 5 14.66 20.68 -40.98
C ILE A 5 15.70 20.62 -39.86
N LEU A 6 16.89 21.20 -40.05
CA LEU A 6 17.94 21.22 -39.03
C LEU A 6 17.51 21.96 -37.75
N VAL A 7 16.79 23.08 -37.89
CA VAL A 7 16.29 23.84 -36.73
C VAL A 7 15.24 23.03 -35.96
N ILE A 8 14.30 22.37 -36.64
CA ILE A 8 13.29 21.53 -35.98
C ILE A 8 13.95 20.35 -35.26
N SER A 9 14.89 19.66 -35.91
CA SER A 9 15.62 18.57 -35.27
C SER A 9 16.38 19.05 -34.03
N PHE A 10 17.05 20.19 -34.10
CA PHE A 10 17.77 20.75 -32.95
C PHE A 10 16.83 21.10 -31.78
N LEU A 11 15.68 21.73 -32.06
CA LEU A 11 14.68 22.06 -31.04
C LEU A 11 14.08 20.80 -30.38
N PHE A 12 13.84 19.75 -31.17
CA PHE A 12 13.37 18.48 -30.64
C PHE A 12 14.41 17.82 -29.72
N PHE A 13 15.68 17.75 -30.15
CA PHE A 13 16.75 17.22 -29.32
C PHE A 13 16.97 18.05 -28.05
N ALA A 14 16.91 19.38 -28.13
CA ALA A 14 17.01 20.26 -26.97
C ALA A 14 15.85 20.06 -25.99
N SER A 15 14.61 19.89 -26.47
CA SER A 15 13.44 19.59 -25.64
C SER A 15 13.56 18.24 -24.93
N VAL A 16 14.03 17.21 -25.64
CA VAL A 16 14.29 15.88 -25.04
C VAL A 16 15.36 16.00 -23.97
N MET A 17 16.49 16.64 -24.25
CA MET A 17 17.56 16.83 -23.26
C MET A 17 17.12 17.64 -22.05
N PHE A 18 16.27 18.66 -22.24
CA PHE A 18 15.74 19.44 -21.13
C PHE A 18 14.80 18.61 -20.26
N HIS A 19 13.88 17.84 -20.86
CA HIS A 19 12.99 16.93 -20.13
C HIS A 19 13.76 15.82 -19.40
N TRP A 20 14.79 15.25 -20.02
CA TRP A 20 15.65 14.26 -19.37
C TRP A 20 16.39 14.86 -18.16
N ARG A 21 16.93 16.07 -18.31
CA ARG A 21 17.62 16.77 -17.22
C ARG A 21 16.68 17.18 -16.08
N THR A 22 15.44 17.55 -16.39
CA THR A 22 14.43 17.84 -15.35
C THR A 22 14.00 16.58 -14.60
N GLY A 23 14.11 15.40 -15.23
CA GLY A 23 13.85 14.11 -14.61
C GLY A 23 14.96 13.66 -13.66
N GLU A 24 16.22 13.97 -13.97
CA GLU A 24 17.37 13.65 -13.09
C GLU A 24 17.47 14.58 -11.87
N ASP A 25 17.13 15.87 -12.01
CA ASP A 25 17.20 16.84 -10.91
C ASP A 25 16.11 16.61 -9.82
N ALA A 26 15.09 15.79 -10.10
CA ALA A 26 14.01 15.46 -9.15
C ALA A 26 14.36 14.32 -8.16
N GLU A 27 15.45 13.57 -8.37
CA GLU A 27 15.89 12.50 -7.45
C GLU A 27 16.82 12.99 -6.30
N GLY A 28 17.12 14.28 -6.22
CA GLY A 28 18.32 14.77 -5.53
C GLY A 28 18.20 15.46 -4.17
N GLN A 29 17.05 15.46 -3.47
CA GLN A 29 16.98 16.07 -2.12
C GLN A 29 16.27 15.17 -1.10
N VAL A 30 17.00 14.16 -0.65
CA VAL A 30 16.71 13.45 0.60
C VAL A 30 17.05 14.39 1.76
N TYR A 31 16.03 15.00 2.37
CA TYR A 31 16.19 15.66 3.66
C TYR A 31 16.48 14.60 4.72
N THR A 32 17.77 14.36 5.02
CA THR A 32 18.19 13.47 6.09
C THR A 32 17.97 14.16 7.44
N LEU A 33 16.73 14.17 7.92
CA LEU A 33 16.41 14.53 9.30
C LEU A 33 16.68 13.32 10.21
N PRO A 34 17.22 13.50 11.43
CA PRO A 34 17.47 12.38 12.34
C PRO A 34 16.17 11.65 12.67
N THR A 35 16.15 10.33 12.48
CA THR A 35 14.97 9.45 12.69
C THR A 35 14.32 9.64 14.06
N GLN A 36 15.12 9.96 15.09
CA GLN A 36 14.66 10.21 16.45
C GLN A 36 13.77 11.46 16.58
N SER A 37 14.12 12.57 15.93
CA SER A 37 13.30 13.79 15.98
C SER A 37 12.03 13.65 15.14
N ILE A 38 12.06 12.80 14.10
CA ILE A 38 10.92 12.51 13.23
C ILE A 38 9.84 11.76 14.03
N CYS A 39 10.20 10.68 14.75
CA CYS A 39 9.19 9.92 15.50
C CYS A 39 8.56 10.76 16.63
N GLU A 40 9.34 11.58 17.34
CA GLU A 40 8.80 12.47 18.38
C GLU A 40 7.76 13.46 17.83
N GLN A 41 8.02 14.06 16.68
CA GLN A 41 7.04 14.93 16.01
C GLN A 41 5.81 14.15 15.53
N LEU A 42 5.98 12.96 14.97
CA LEU A 42 4.88 12.17 14.41
C LEU A 42 3.94 11.61 15.50
N LEU A 43 4.42 11.36 16.72
CA LEU A 43 3.65 10.78 17.83
C LEU A 43 2.90 11.81 18.69
N THR A 44 2.99 13.11 18.41
CA THR A 44 2.35 14.18 19.22
C THR A 44 0.81 14.23 19.17
N PHE A 45 0.14 13.35 18.41
CA PHE A 45 -1.32 13.25 18.47
C PHE A 45 -1.74 12.33 19.62
N PRO A 46 -2.37 12.86 20.69
CA PRO A 46 -2.85 12.01 21.77
C PRO A 46 -3.92 11.06 21.21
N PRO A 47 -3.94 9.78 21.62
CA PRO A 47 -5.06 8.92 21.32
C PRO A 47 -6.32 9.57 21.90
N HIS A 48 -7.28 9.92 21.05
CA HIS A 48 -8.59 10.31 21.51
C HIS A 48 -9.26 9.09 22.15
N THR A 49 -9.16 8.99 23.47
CA THR A 49 -9.87 8.00 24.26
C THR A 49 -11.35 8.37 24.26
N ILE A 50 -12.12 7.82 23.33
CA ILE A 50 -13.58 7.87 23.41
C ILE A 50 -13.98 6.80 24.43
N ALA A 51 -14.38 7.25 25.62
CA ALA A 51 -14.96 6.40 26.65
C ALA A 51 -16.33 5.89 26.16
N GLY A 52 -16.34 4.64 25.69
CA GLY A 52 -17.52 3.91 25.25
C GLY A 52 -17.11 2.47 24.97
N GLU A 53 -17.97 1.52 25.31
CA GLU A 53 -17.76 0.10 25.06
C GLU A 53 -17.44 -0.11 23.56
N PRO A 54 -16.36 -0.83 23.19
CA PRO A 54 -15.95 -0.88 21.79
C PRO A 54 -17.03 -1.63 20.99
N PRO A 55 -17.54 -1.06 19.88
CA PRO A 55 -18.28 -1.86 18.91
C PRO A 55 -17.39 -3.05 18.49
N PRO A 56 -17.96 -4.23 18.17
CA PRO A 56 -17.18 -5.40 17.78
C PRO A 56 -16.21 -4.99 16.67
N SER A 57 -14.92 -5.05 17.00
CA SER A 57 -13.86 -4.50 16.16
C SER A 57 -13.86 -5.25 14.83
N PRO A 58 -13.96 -4.58 13.66
CA PRO A 58 -13.91 -5.24 12.35
C PRO A 58 -12.66 -6.08 12.07
N GLY A 59 -11.64 -6.07 12.94
CA GLY A 59 -10.38 -6.79 12.78
C GLY A 59 -9.21 -5.84 12.51
N ASP A 60 -8.12 -6.36 11.97
CA ASP A 60 -6.94 -5.56 11.61
C ASP A 60 -7.17 -4.76 10.31
N VAL A 61 -6.28 -3.82 10.03
CA VAL A 61 -6.20 -3.12 8.73
C VAL A 61 -5.11 -3.77 7.89
N PHE A 62 -5.39 -4.07 6.63
CA PHE A 62 -4.47 -4.75 5.72
C PHE A 62 -4.18 -3.92 4.47
N PHE A 63 -2.90 -3.89 4.08
CA PHE A 63 -2.40 -3.40 2.80
C PHE A 63 -1.60 -4.49 2.11
N VAL A 64 -1.64 -4.53 0.77
CA VAL A 64 -0.87 -5.50 -0.03
C VAL A 64 -0.09 -4.81 -1.14
N GLU A 65 1.19 -5.14 -1.26
CA GLU A 65 2.04 -4.82 -2.41
C GLU A 65 2.49 -6.13 -3.07
N THR A 66 1.89 -6.46 -4.21
CA THR A 66 2.12 -7.74 -4.90
C THR A 66 3.34 -7.74 -5.82
N SER A 67 3.88 -6.57 -6.17
CA SER A 67 5.08 -6.51 -7.00
C SER A 67 6.33 -6.88 -6.19
N GLU A 68 7.44 -7.00 -6.89
CA GLU A 68 8.76 -7.26 -6.28
C GLU A 68 9.39 -5.98 -5.69
N GLN A 69 8.65 -4.86 -5.68
CA GLN A 69 9.15 -3.58 -5.19
C GLN A 69 9.31 -3.60 -3.67
N ILE A 70 10.41 -3.02 -3.24
CA ILE A 70 10.77 -2.85 -1.82
C ILE A 70 10.96 -1.38 -1.44
N ASN A 71 10.60 -0.46 -2.33
CA ASN A 71 10.70 0.98 -2.13
C ASN A 71 9.28 1.57 -2.18
N PRO A 72 8.55 1.62 -1.05
CA PRO A 72 7.22 2.21 -1.02
C PRO A 72 7.24 3.65 -1.53
N SER A 73 6.28 3.99 -2.38
CA SER A 73 6.11 5.36 -2.85
C SER A 73 5.68 6.28 -1.71
N TYR A 74 5.72 7.60 -1.95
CA TYR A 74 5.14 8.57 -1.01
C TYR A 74 3.67 8.28 -0.73
N LEU A 75 2.89 7.99 -1.78
CA LEU A 75 1.46 7.72 -1.64
C LEU A 75 1.21 6.45 -0.81
N PHE A 76 1.96 5.36 -1.08
CA PHE A 76 1.90 4.16 -0.26
C PHE A 76 2.21 4.46 1.21
N THR A 77 3.32 5.17 1.45
CA THR A 77 3.71 5.52 2.82
C THR A 77 2.65 6.35 3.53
N CYS A 78 2.06 7.35 2.85
CA CYS A 78 0.97 8.17 3.39
C CYS A 78 -0.31 7.37 3.66
N SER A 79 -0.66 6.40 2.81
CA SER A 79 -1.82 5.54 3.02
C SER A 79 -1.68 4.75 4.31
N VAL A 80 -0.53 4.09 4.52
CA VAL A 80 -0.26 3.33 5.75
C VAL A 80 -0.21 4.26 6.97
N GLU A 81 0.50 5.39 6.87
CA GLU A 81 0.58 6.39 7.94
C GLU A 81 -0.81 6.88 8.36
N SER A 82 -1.65 7.27 7.40
CA SER A 82 -2.99 7.79 7.66
C SER A 82 -3.87 6.76 8.38
N ALA A 83 -3.81 5.49 7.96
CA ALA A 83 -4.51 4.40 8.62
C ALA A 83 -4.00 4.18 10.05
N ALA A 84 -2.69 4.20 10.26
CA ALA A 84 -2.07 4.02 11.57
C ALA A 84 -2.46 5.12 12.56
N ARG A 85 -2.46 6.38 12.11
CA ARG A 85 -2.87 7.55 12.90
C ARG A 85 -4.33 7.52 13.30
N VAL A 86 -5.20 7.16 12.37
CA VAL A 86 -6.65 7.14 12.60
C VAL A 86 -7.07 5.96 13.49
N HIS A 87 -6.28 4.87 13.50
CA HIS A 87 -6.58 3.66 14.26
C HIS A 87 -5.44 3.25 15.22
N PRO A 88 -5.09 4.08 16.22
CA PRO A 88 -3.91 3.86 17.08
C PRO A 88 -3.97 2.56 17.90
N GLY A 89 -5.18 2.03 18.18
CA GLY A 89 -5.39 0.76 18.88
C GLY A 89 -5.58 -0.46 17.96
N THR A 90 -5.35 -0.33 16.65
CA THR A 90 -5.56 -1.41 15.67
C THR A 90 -4.27 -1.70 14.93
N ARG A 91 -3.97 -2.98 14.77
CA ARG A 91 -2.83 -3.43 13.97
C ARG A 91 -3.06 -3.10 12.49
N VAL A 92 -2.07 -2.48 11.88
CA VAL A 92 -1.98 -2.17 10.47
C VAL A 92 -0.91 -3.08 9.87
N VAL A 93 -1.34 -4.10 9.13
CA VAL A 93 -0.47 -5.10 8.52
C VAL A 93 -0.21 -4.72 7.06
N VAL A 94 1.06 -4.54 6.71
CA VAL A 94 1.51 -4.27 5.34
C VAL A 94 2.22 -5.52 4.82
N LEU A 95 1.60 -6.21 3.86
CA LEU A 95 2.13 -7.42 3.25
C LEU A 95 2.82 -7.09 1.93
N MET A 96 4.12 -7.38 1.82
CA MET A 96 4.90 -7.05 0.62
C MET A 96 5.53 -8.30 0.01
N ASN A 97 5.27 -8.55 -1.27
CA ASN A 97 5.83 -9.70 -2.00
C ASN A 97 7.35 -9.56 -2.20
N GLY A 98 7.85 -8.35 -2.50
CA GLY A 98 9.29 -8.09 -2.63
C GLY A 98 10.13 -8.45 -1.39
N LEU A 99 9.52 -8.54 -0.20
CA LEU A 99 10.19 -8.96 1.03
C LEU A 99 10.27 -10.48 1.20
N ALA A 100 9.46 -11.26 0.47
CA ALA A 100 9.40 -12.73 0.63
C ALA A 100 10.66 -13.45 0.12
N LYS A 101 11.44 -12.81 -0.76
CA LYS A 101 12.66 -13.40 -1.36
C LYS A 101 13.94 -13.16 -0.54
N GLY A 102 13.88 -12.35 0.52
CA GLY A 102 15.04 -11.95 1.31
C GLY A 102 15.06 -12.57 2.71
N ASN A 103 16.20 -13.18 3.08
CA ASN A 103 16.52 -13.49 4.48
C ASN A 103 17.11 -12.26 5.17
N VAL A 104 16.43 -11.10 5.16
CA VAL A 104 17.08 -9.85 5.60
C VAL A 104 16.07 -8.92 6.27
N SER A 105 16.55 -8.21 7.28
CA SER A 105 15.95 -7.01 7.86
C SER A 105 15.33 -6.10 6.79
N LEU A 106 14.33 -5.29 7.18
CA LEU A 106 13.72 -4.30 6.29
C LEU A 106 14.80 -3.50 5.54
N PRO A 107 14.63 -3.26 4.22
CA PRO A 107 15.56 -2.49 3.43
C PRO A 107 15.84 -1.11 4.05
N SER A 108 17.03 -0.56 3.80
CA SER A 108 17.36 0.81 4.21
C SER A 108 16.65 1.82 3.30
N HIS A 109 15.34 2.00 3.51
CA HIS A 109 14.49 2.96 2.79
C HIS A 109 13.73 3.85 3.78
N TRP A 110 13.62 5.15 3.47
CA TRP A 110 13.05 6.17 4.36
C TRP A 110 11.62 5.83 4.82
N ALA A 111 10.83 5.21 3.95
CA ALA A 111 9.46 4.79 4.27
C ALA A 111 9.43 3.79 5.43
N PHE A 112 10.34 2.81 5.47
CA PHE A 112 10.40 1.85 6.57
C PHE A 112 10.83 2.53 7.86
N SER A 113 11.78 3.46 7.81
CA SER A 113 12.18 4.26 8.98
C SER A 113 11.02 5.10 9.52
N LEU A 114 10.26 5.76 8.64
CA LEU A 114 9.09 6.55 9.03
C LEU A 114 7.98 5.67 9.61
N LEU A 115 7.64 4.57 8.93
CA LEU A 115 6.58 3.67 9.38
C LEU A 115 6.94 2.95 10.68
N SER A 116 8.24 2.74 10.97
CA SER A 116 8.70 2.19 12.25
C SER A 116 8.40 3.07 13.46
N CYS A 117 8.07 4.35 13.26
CA CYS A 117 7.62 5.23 14.34
C CYS A 117 6.23 4.84 14.87
N PHE A 118 5.43 4.08 14.11
CA PHE A 118 4.07 3.69 14.49
C PHE A 118 4.07 2.29 15.10
N LEU A 119 3.80 2.22 16.41
CA LEU A 119 3.80 0.95 17.17
C LEU A 119 2.75 -0.06 16.68
N ASN A 120 1.73 0.41 15.98
CA ASN A 120 0.65 -0.41 15.45
C ASN A 120 0.85 -0.79 13.97
N VAL A 121 1.98 -0.45 13.35
CA VAL A 121 2.31 -0.85 11.97
C VAL A 121 3.24 -2.05 11.97
N GLU A 122 2.87 -3.08 11.21
CA GLU A 122 3.66 -4.28 11.02
C GLU A 122 3.88 -4.54 9.54
N ILE A 123 5.14 -4.51 9.11
CA ILE A 123 5.53 -4.79 7.73
C ILE A 123 6.05 -6.21 7.66
N ARG A 124 5.42 -7.04 6.83
CA ARG A 124 5.66 -8.48 6.78
C ARG A 124 5.84 -8.95 5.33
N PRO A 125 6.62 -10.02 5.09
CA PRO A 125 6.65 -10.66 3.78
C PRO A 125 5.27 -11.23 3.43
N LEU A 126 4.87 -11.07 2.17
CA LEU A 126 3.67 -11.72 1.63
C LEU A 126 4.01 -13.14 1.18
N ASP A 127 3.71 -14.13 2.01
CA ASP A 127 3.77 -15.53 1.60
C ASP A 127 2.48 -15.88 0.83
N LEU A 128 2.56 -15.84 -0.50
CA LEU A 128 1.44 -16.16 -1.38
C LEU A 128 0.99 -17.62 -1.25
N ALA A 129 1.92 -18.55 -1.01
CA ALA A 129 1.58 -19.96 -0.88
C ALA A 129 0.79 -20.21 0.41
N GLU A 130 1.20 -19.61 1.53
CA GLU A 130 0.47 -19.64 2.79
C GLU A 130 -0.88 -18.92 2.65
N LEU A 131 -0.90 -17.73 2.02
CA LEU A 131 -2.11 -16.93 1.88
C LEU A 131 -3.20 -17.69 1.09
N PHE A 132 -2.86 -18.33 -0.02
CA PHE A 132 -3.87 -19.05 -0.81
C PHE A 132 -4.17 -20.46 -0.29
N SER A 133 -3.32 -21.03 0.58
CA SER A 133 -3.51 -22.38 1.11
C SER A 133 -4.84 -22.53 1.86
N GLY A 134 -5.59 -23.59 1.53
CA GLY A 134 -6.89 -23.90 2.13
C GLY A 134 -8.04 -22.96 1.73
N THR A 135 -7.85 -22.13 0.70
CA THR A 135 -8.87 -21.18 0.21
C THR A 135 -9.46 -21.65 -1.12
N PRO A 136 -10.66 -21.17 -1.52
CA PRO A 136 -11.19 -21.44 -2.86
C PRO A 136 -10.26 -21.02 -4.01
N LEU A 137 -9.39 -20.03 -3.78
CA LEU A 137 -8.42 -19.55 -4.76
C LEU A 137 -7.13 -20.40 -4.82
N ALA A 138 -6.96 -21.41 -3.97
CA ALA A 138 -5.78 -22.29 -3.97
C ALA A 138 -5.54 -22.95 -5.34
N LYS A 139 -6.61 -23.44 -5.99
CA LYS A 139 -6.52 -24.08 -7.30
C LYS A 139 -6.16 -23.08 -8.41
N TRP A 140 -6.69 -21.87 -8.33
CA TRP A 140 -6.37 -20.81 -9.28
C TRP A 140 -4.89 -20.40 -9.16
N TYR A 141 -4.39 -20.24 -7.93
CA TYR A 141 -2.99 -19.90 -7.67
C TYR A 141 -2.01 -21.03 -8.05
N SER A 142 -2.40 -22.30 -7.95
CA SER A 142 -1.52 -23.41 -8.34
C SER A 142 -1.37 -23.59 -9.85
N GLN A 143 -2.24 -22.98 -10.66
CA GLN A 143 -2.24 -23.09 -12.12
C GLN A 143 -1.34 -22.03 -12.75
N PRO A 144 -0.37 -22.35 -13.62
CA PRO A 144 0.53 -21.36 -14.22
C PRO A 144 -0.18 -20.30 -15.07
N GLU A 145 -1.43 -20.53 -15.44
CA GLU A 145 -2.28 -19.61 -16.20
C GLU A 145 -2.46 -18.26 -15.52
N HIS A 146 -2.55 -18.22 -14.18
CA HIS A 146 -2.80 -16.96 -13.47
C HIS A 146 -1.67 -15.94 -13.67
N GLN A 147 -0.44 -16.40 -13.96
CA GLN A 147 0.74 -15.57 -14.18
C GLN A 147 0.85 -15.01 -15.60
N LYS A 148 -0.07 -15.40 -16.49
CA LYS A 148 -0.01 -15.02 -17.90
C LYS A 148 -0.72 -13.67 -18.11
N GLY A 149 -0.14 -12.86 -19.00
CA GLY A 149 -0.76 -11.62 -19.49
C GLY A 149 -0.34 -10.37 -18.73
N ARG A 150 -0.67 -9.21 -19.32
CA ARG A 150 -0.23 -7.88 -18.84
C ARG A 150 -0.84 -7.42 -17.53
N TYR A 151 -1.88 -8.10 -17.04
CA TYR A 151 -2.63 -7.75 -15.85
C TYR A 151 -2.38 -8.68 -14.66
N TYR A 152 -1.35 -9.53 -14.74
CA TYR A 152 -1.02 -10.48 -13.68
C TYR A 152 -0.99 -9.84 -12.28
N LEU A 153 -0.26 -8.73 -12.11
CA LEU A 153 -0.14 -8.08 -10.80
C LEU A 153 -1.48 -7.53 -10.30
N ALA A 154 -2.32 -6.98 -11.19
CA ALA A 154 -3.65 -6.52 -10.82
C ALA A 154 -4.54 -7.68 -10.36
N HIS A 155 -4.57 -8.77 -11.12
CA HIS A 155 -5.33 -9.98 -10.74
C HIS A 155 -4.80 -10.62 -9.45
N LEU A 156 -3.48 -10.62 -9.25
CA LEU A 156 -2.87 -11.11 -8.02
C LEU A 156 -3.26 -10.23 -6.83
N SER A 157 -3.26 -8.91 -6.99
CA SER A 157 -3.72 -7.97 -5.96
C SER A 157 -5.17 -8.21 -5.59
N ASP A 158 -6.06 -8.34 -6.58
CA ASP A 158 -7.48 -8.65 -6.37
C ASP A 158 -7.68 -9.97 -5.61
N ALA A 159 -6.92 -11.01 -6.00
CA ALA A 159 -6.99 -12.31 -5.35
C ALA A 159 -6.47 -12.27 -3.91
N CYS A 160 -5.34 -11.60 -3.67
CA CYS A 160 -4.78 -11.42 -2.33
C CYS A 160 -5.76 -10.69 -1.42
N ARG A 161 -6.31 -9.57 -1.89
CA ARG A 161 -7.32 -8.78 -1.19
C ARG A 161 -8.50 -9.63 -0.74
N ILE A 162 -9.15 -10.32 -1.68
CA ILE A 162 -10.34 -11.14 -1.38
C ILE A 162 -9.98 -12.27 -0.41
N THR A 163 -8.80 -12.87 -0.59
CA THR A 163 -8.33 -13.97 0.26
C THR A 163 -8.05 -13.52 1.70
N ILE A 164 -7.45 -12.34 1.88
CA ILE A 164 -7.23 -11.72 3.19
C ILE A 164 -8.57 -11.52 3.88
N MET A 165 -9.54 -10.92 3.18
CA MET A 165 -10.88 -10.72 3.76
C MET A 165 -11.55 -12.05 4.11
N TRP A 166 -11.40 -13.07 3.29
CA TRP A 166 -11.95 -14.41 3.55
C TRP A 166 -11.32 -15.08 4.78
N LYS A 167 -10.00 -14.98 4.96
CA LYS A 167 -9.29 -15.62 6.08
C LYS A 167 -9.41 -14.85 7.39
N PHE A 168 -9.35 -13.53 7.34
CA PHE A 168 -9.11 -12.70 8.51
C PHE A 168 -10.24 -11.70 8.80
N GLY A 169 -11.13 -11.44 7.83
CA GLY A 169 -12.03 -10.29 7.91
C GLY A 169 -11.21 -9.01 7.90
N GLY A 170 -11.57 -8.03 8.71
CA GLY A 170 -10.79 -6.81 8.84
C GLY A 170 -11.28 -5.68 7.96
N ILE A 171 -10.35 -4.76 7.75
CA ILE A 171 -10.44 -3.67 6.80
C ILE A 171 -9.30 -3.87 5.81
N TYR A 172 -9.60 -3.97 4.52
CA TYR A 172 -8.59 -3.90 3.47
C TYR A 172 -8.60 -2.51 2.83
N LEU A 173 -7.41 -2.00 2.54
CA LEU A 173 -7.18 -0.74 1.84
C LEU A 173 -6.13 -0.95 0.75
N ASP A 174 -6.37 -0.38 -0.43
CA ASP A 174 -5.31 -0.24 -1.44
C ASP A 174 -4.22 0.72 -0.96
N THR A 175 -3.02 0.58 -1.52
CA THR A 175 -1.85 1.37 -1.13
C THR A 175 -1.95 2.84 -1.54
N ASP A 176 -3.00 3.25 -2.24
CA ASP A 176 -3.32 4.63 -2.57
C ASP A 176 -4.54 5.20 -1.81
N PHE A 177 -5.02 4.50 -0.78
CA PHE A 177 -6.16 4.93 0.02
C PHE A 177 -5.75 5.75 1.26
N ILE A 178 -6.15 7.03 1.30
CA ILE A 178 -5.91 7.92 2.44
C ILE A 178 -7.08 7.87 3.43
N VAL A 179 -6.78 7.50 4.68
CA VAL A 179 -7.77 7.39 5.75
C VAL A 179 -7.88 8.73 6.49
N LEU A 180 -9.07 9.34 6.42
CA LEU A 180 -9.34 10.61 7.10
C LEU A 180 -10.16 10.47 8.39
N LYS A 181 -10.89 9.36 8.55
CA LYS A 181 -11.80 9.12 9.67
C LYS A 181 -11.81 7.64 10.06
N ASN A 182 -12.18 7.38 11.30
CA ASN A 182 -12.24 6.03 11.85
C ASN A 182 -13.23 5.16 11.04
N LEU A 183 -12.73 4.05 10.51
CA LEU A 183 -13.45 3.10 9.68
C LEU A 183 -14.06 1.94 10.49
N LYS A 184 -13.73 1.81 11.78
CA LYS A 184 -14.20 0.73 12.67
C LYS A 184 -15.72 0.73 12.89
N ASN A 185 -16.38 1.85 12.60
CA ASN A 185 -17.84 1.96 12.72
C ASN A 185 -18.57 1.33 11.53
N LEU A 186 -17.83 0.86 10.51
CA LEU A 186 -18.36 0.21 9.34
C LEU A 186 -18.36 -1.31 9.54
N THR A 187 -19.33 -1.99 8.96
CA THR A 187 -19.47 -3.45 9.03
C THR A 187 -20.00 -3.93 7.69
N ASN A 188 -19.37 -4.95 7.11
CA ASN A 188 -19.76 -5.55 5.83
C ASN A 188 -19.97 -4.49 4.73
N ALA A 189 -18.94 -3.67 4.52
CA ALA A 189 -18.97 -2.50 3.65
C ALA A 189 -18.01 -2.64 2.47
N LEU A 190 -18.37 -2.00 1.35
CA LEU A 190 -17.59 -1.94 0.12
C LEU A 190 -17.54 -0.49 -0.37
N GLY A 191 -16.46 -0.12 -1.05
CA GLY A 191 -16.33 1.19 -1.69
C GLY A 191 -17.18 1.31 -2.96
N LEU A 192 -17.96 2.39 -3.07
CA LEU A 192 -18.57 2.82 -4.33
C LEU A 192 -17.60 3.75 -5.07
N GLN A 193 -17.27 3.41 -6.32
CA GLN A 193 -16.51 4.28 -7.21
C GLN A 193 -17.41 5.29 -7.89
N THR A 194 -18.59 4.84 -8.33
CA THR A 194 -19.64 5.67 -8.92
C THR A 194 -21.00 5.21 -8.38
N HIS A 195 -22.10 5.80 -8.86
CA HIS A 195 -23.45 5.41 -8.44
C HIS A 195 -23.75 3.92 -8.71
N ASP A 196 -23.19 3.37 -9.78
CA ASP A 196 -23.52 2.01 -10.25
C ASP A 196 -22.30 1.07 -10.26
N GLU A 197 -21.16 1.51 -9.73
CA GLU A 197 -19.90 0.76 -9.75
C GLU A 197 -19.29 0.67 -8.35
N LEU A 198 -19.04 -0.57 -7.91
CA LEU A 198 -18.25 -0.88 -6.73
C LEU A 198 -16.79 -1.05 -7.13
N ASN A 199 -15.85 -0.60 -6.28
CA ASN A 199 -14.44 -0.91 -6.44
C ASN A 199 -13.93 -1.82 -5.32
N GLY A 200 -12.76 -2.41 -5.58
CA GLY A 200 -12.04 -3.25 -4.62
C GLY A 200 -11.14 -2.48 -3.66
N ALA A 201 -10.97 -1.16 -3.82
CA ALA A 201 -9.93 -0.41 -3.10
C ALA A 201 -10.18 -0.32 -1.59
N PHE A 202 -11.42 -0.56 -1.15
CA PHE A 202 -11.83 -0.56 0.25
C PHE A 202 -12.85 -1.67 0.51
N LEU A 203 -12.53 -2.57 1.44
CA LEU A 203 -13.41 -3.64 1.90
C LEU A 203 -13.43 -3.69 3.42
N VAL A 204 -14.61 -3.92 4.02
CA VAL A 204 -14.76 -4.25 5.44
C VAL A 204 -15.60 -5.50 5.54
N LEU A 205 -15.08 -6.54 6.19
CA LEU A 205 -15.79 -7.81 6.34
C LEU A 205 -15.62 -8.36 7.75
N GLN A 206 -16.72 -8.80 8.34
CA GLN A 206 -16.72 -9.54 9.60
C GLN A 206 -16.94 -11.02 9.32
N ILE A 207 -16.02 -11.87 9.77
CA ILE A 207 -16.19 -13.32 9.71
C ILE A 207 -17.24 -13.72 10.77
N GLN A 208 -18.32 -14.36 10.34
CA GLN A 208 -19.25 -15.01 11.24
C GLN A 208 -18.69 -16.39 11.61
N ALA A 209 -18.53 -16.62 12.92
CA ALA A 209 -18.12 -17.91 13.48
C ALA A 209 -19.25 -18.95 13.40
#